data_AF-A0A2N1QRZ3-F1
#
_entry.id   AF-A0A2N1QRZ3-F1
#
_cell.length_a   1.000
_cell.length_b   1.000
_cell.length_c   1.000
_cell.angle_alpha   90.00
_cell.angle_beta   90.00
_cell.angle_gamma   90.00
#
_symmetry.space_group_name_H-M   'P 1'
#
loop_
_entity.id
_entity.type
_entity.pdbx_description
1 polymer ?
#
loop_
_entity_poly.entity_id
_entity_poly.type
_entity_poly.pdbx_seq_one_letter_code
_entity_poly.pdbx_strand_id
1 'polypeptide(L)'
;MREELALSYEKHGIVGLTGHVGIAHAHGANNYQQDDGGGFCAVGTIVSRALNVDTRVREISCTTEKITVKLMGGGSASTMPRRRVTPQEAAMMKKAEGRDALFSQGVAADIFGRVYGQGVAETAACFQAALALSVLDSFKKADPDKVFVVPESEENAGAILGTVVDYDGIPVSVVMPVNFTGGGLGPDEDYEGNFMHGMKGEMMKKIGYPLPTIVAESKVFSALSEECGHDRFLIRYSEDKGDPSVARALEESCKELAAPYFVRNDLLNYDADSFQALSSKFAEKLEKIASELRETEISSVKVRLVGELAKLVSEDAAGFTYMSKSVFAESSSPGLHPGTSAVLSMIVGKNYIKDHVIPVMTESDRDDYVKVILSSLKKIAQRT
;
A
#
# COMPACT_ATOMS: atom_id res chain seq x y z
N MET A 1 5.27 -29.15 -10.56
CA MET A 1 6.48 -28.47 -11.08
C MET A 1 6.77 -27.30 -10.16
N ARG A 2 8.02 -27.09 -9.75
CA ARG A 2 8.41 -25.86 -9.03
C ARG A 2 8.29 -24.71 -10.03
N GLU A 3 7.47 -23.71 -9.72
CA GLU A 3 7.41 -22.47 -10.50
C GLU A 3 8.78 -21.80 -10.48
N GLU A 4 9.27 -21.37 -11.65
CA GLU A 4 10.54 -20.67 -11.79
C GLU A 4 10.28 -19.17 -11.79
N LEU A 5 10.88 -18.47 -10.82
CA LEU A 5 10.88 -17.00 -10.72
C LEU A 5 12.32 -16.53 -10.79
N ALA A 6 12.60 -15.63 -11.73
CA ALA A 6 13.91 -15.03 -11.91
C ALA A 6 13.78 -13.59 -12.41
N LEU A 7 14.88 -12.84 -12.44
CA LEU A 7 14.91 -11.61 -13.23
C LEU A 7 14.85 -11.94 -14.72
N SER A 8 14.04 -11.19 -15.47
CA SER A 8 13.93 -11.41 -16.90
C SER A 8 15.18 -10.95 -17.65
N TYR A 9 15.44 -11.60 -18.79
CA TYR A 9 16.34 -11.09 -19.82
C TYR A 9 15.64 -10.10 -20.75
N GLU A 10 14.30 -10.14 -20.80
CA GLU A 10 13.52 -9.18 -21.56
C GLU A 10 13.54 -7.81 -20.89
N LYS A 11 13.60 -6.78 -21.73
CA LYS A 11 13.56 -5.38 -21.24
C LYS A 11 12.15 -4.94 -20.89
N HIS A 12 11.15 -5.55 -21.52
CA HIS A 12 9.74 -5.20 -21.36
C HIS A 12 8.96 -6.47 -21.03
N GLY A 13 8.00 -6.34 -20.10
CA GLY A 13 6.99 -7.36 -19.88
C GLY A 13 5.86 -7.29 -20.91
N ILE A 14 5.05 -8.35 -20.92
CA ILE A 14 3.82 -8.45 -21.70
C ILE A 14 2.57 -8.33 -20.83
N VAL A 15 2.75 -8.44 -19.51
CA VAL A 15 1.71 -8.24 -18.49
C VAL A 15 2.27 -7.41 -17.34
N GLY A 16 1.43 -6.61 -16.71
CA GLY A 16 1.76 -5.76 -15.59
C GLY A 16 1.38 -6.37 -14.25
N LEU A 17 2.19 -6.08 -13.23
CA LEU A 17 1.88 -6.31 -11.84
C LEU A 17 2.29 -5.07 -11.04
N THR A 18 1.38 -4.55 -10.23
CA THR A 18 1.72 -3.49 -9.27
C THR A 18 1.26 -3.86 -7.88
N GLY A 19 2.03 -3.44 -6.88
CA GLY A 19 1.70 -3.59 -5.47
C GLY A 19 2.37 -2.49 -4.68
N HIS A 20 1.58 -1.74 -3.90
CA HIS A 20 2.04 -0.54 -3.22
C HIS A 20 1.88 -0.64 -1.71
N VAL A 21 2.44 0.36 -1.02
CA VAL A 21 2.20 0.59 0.40
C VAL A 21 2.02 2.09 0.66
N GLY A 22 0.84 2.48 1.11
CA GLY A 22 0.59 3.74 1.79
C GLY A 22 1.14 3.72 3.20
N ILE A 23 2.16 4.53 3.47
CA ILE A 23 2.76 4.57 4.81
C ILE A 23 1.76 5.13 5.82
N ALA A 24 1.44 4.33 6.83
CA ALA A 24 0.48 4.63 7.89
C ALA A 24 -0.95 4.91 7.41
N HIS A 25 -1.32 4.38 6.24
CA HIS A 25 -2.65 4.55 5.64
C HIS A 25 -3.70 3.57 6.19
N ALA A 26 -3.87 3.55 7.52
CA ALA A 26 -4.77 2.57 8.16
C ALA A 26 -6.27 2.88 8.00
N HIS A 27 -6.62 4.11 7.66
CA HIS A 27 -7.99 4.56 7.41
C HIS A 27 -8.07 5.17 6.02
N GLY A 28 -9.11 4.83 5.26
CA GLY A 28 -9.28 5.32 3.89
C GLY A 28 -10.69 5.85 3.63
N ALA A 29 -10.95 6.21 2.37
CA ALA A 29 -12.27 6.62 1.92
C ALA A 29 -13.33 5.53 2.23
N ASN A 30 -14.60 5.94 2.37
CA ASN A 30 -15.73 5.03 2.61
C ASN A 30 -15.64 4.20 3.92
N ASN A 31 -15.01 4.75 4.96
CA ASN A 31 -14.79 4.08 6.26
C ASN A 31 -13.96 2.79 6.15
N TYR A 32 -13.07 2.72 5.16
CA TYR A 32 -12.13 1.61 5.06
C TYR A 32 -11.16 1.66 6.24
N GLN A 33 -10.88 0.49 6.80
CA GLN A 33 -9.77 0.27 7.71
C GLN A 33 -8.87 -0.78 7.08
N GLN A 34 -7.56 -0.56 6.98
CA GLN A 34 -6.73 -1.40 6.12
C GLN A 34 -5.29 -1.59 6.57
N ASP A 35 -4.72 -2.72 6.16
CA ASP A 35 -3.30 -2.88 5.90
C ASP A 35 -3.04 -2.55 4.45
N ASP A 36 -2.61 -1.32 4.22
CA ASP A 36 -2.40 -0.78 2.89
C ASP A 36 -1.11 -1.32 2.23
N GLY A 37 -0.28 -2.03 3.00
CA GLY A 37 0.90 -2.73 2.49
C GLY A 37 0.64 -4.12 1.92
N GLY A 38 -0.64 -4.55 1.80
CA GLY A 38 -0.99 -5.88 1.28
C GLY A 38 -0.43 -6.18 -0.11
N GLY A 39 -0.60 -5.24 -1.03
CA GLY A 39 -0.06 -5.31 -2.38
C GLY A 39 1.47 -5.36 -2.39
N PHE A 40 2.12 -4.42 -1.68
CA PHE A 40 3.58 -4.38 -1.53
C PHE A 40 4.15 -5.69 -0.97
N CYS A 41 3.51 -6.27 0.04
CA CYS A 41 3.94 -7.52 0.65
C CYS A 41 3.91 -8.67 -0.37
N ALA A 42 2.78 -8.84 -1.07
CA ALA A 42 2.61 -9.92 -2.05
C ALA A 42 3.53 -9.77 -3.27
N VAL A 43 3.54 -8.58 -3.89
CA VAL A 43 4.35 -8.31 -5.08
C VAL A 43 5.84 -8.29 -4.73
N GLY A 44 6.21 -7.69 -3.61
CA GLY A 44 7.58 -7.70 -3.10
C GLY A 44 8.10 -9.10 -2.77
N THR A 45 7.22 -10.03 -2.38
CA THR A 45 7.58 -11.45 -2.21
C THR A 45 7.95 -12.10 -3.55
N ILE A 46 7.23 -11.79 -4.63
CA ILE A 46 7.53 -12.30 -5.97
C ILE A 46 8.89 -11.75 -6.42
N VAL A 47 9.13 -10.44 -6.26
CA VAL A 47 10.40 -9.79 -6.61
C VAL A 47 11.57 -10.31 -5.77
N SER A 48 11.39 -10.47 -4.45
CA SER A 48 12.38 -11.05 -3.54
C SER A 48 12.79 -12.46 -3.96
N ARG A 49 11.83 -13.31 -4.37
CA ARG A 49 12.11 -14.66 -4.89
C ARG A 49 12.88 -14.62 -6.20
N ALA A 50 12.47 -13.76 -7.14
CA ALA A 50 13.13 -13.58 -8.43
C ALA A 50 14.59 -13.08 -8.31
N LEU A 51 14.86 -12.27 -7.28
CA LEU A 51 16.20 -11.74 -6.98
C LEU A 51 17.01 -12.58 -5.99
N ASN A 52 16.38 -13.58 -5.35
CA ASN A 52 16.94 -14.32 -4.21
C ASN A 52 17.44 -13.40 -3.07
N VAL A 53 16.62 -12.42 -2.67
CA VAL A 53 16.94 -11.39 -1.66
C VAL A 53 16.19 -11.64 -0.36
N ASP A 54 16.92 -11.69 0.76
CA ASP A 54 16.35 -11.79 2.11
C ASP A 54 15.95 -10.41 2.66
N THR A 55 14.65 -10.19 2.85
CA THR A 55 14.06 -8.92 3.31
C THR A 55 13.94 -8.82 4.84
N ARG A 56 14.50 -9.78 5.60
CA ARG A 56 14.48 -9.70 7.07
C ARG A 56 15.35 -8.57 7.59
N VAL A 57 14.88 -7.93 8.64
CA VAL A 57 15.59 -6.86 9.35
C VAL A 57 16.83 -7.44 10.02
N ARG A 58 17.99 -6.92 9.66
CA ARG A 58 19.28 -7.27 10.26
C ARG A 58 19.60 -6.41 11.46
N GLU A 59 19.35 -5.11 11.35
CA GLU A 59 19.75 -4.13 12.34
C GLU A 59 18.81 -2.92 12.28
N ILE A 60 18.44 -2.42 13.46
CA ILE A 60 17.77 -1.12 13.60
C ILE A 60 18.67 -0.19 14.41
N SER A 61 18.92 1.02 13.92
CA SER A 61 19.64 2.04 14.69
C SER A 61 18.84 3.32 14.76
N CYS A 62 18.70 3.87 15.97
CA CYS A 62 17.97 5.10 16.20
C CYS A 62 18.89 6.15 16.84
N THR A 63 18.76 7.38 16.38
CA THR A 63 19.13 8.59 17.12
C THR A 63 17.85 9.30 17.53
N THR A 64 17.94 10.40 18.29
CA THR A 64 16.76 11.20 18.58
C THR A 64 16.09 11.76 17.33
N GLU A 65 16.81 11.96 16.22
CA GLU A 65 16.22 12.58 15.01
C GLU A 65 15.85 11.56 13.93
N LYS A 66 16.39 10.34 14.01
CA LYS A 66 16.47 9.46 12.85
C LYS A 66 16.30 8.01 13.22
N ILE A 67 15.52 7.31 12.41
CA ILE A 67 15.34 5.86 12.41
C ILE A 67 16.06 5.32 11.18
N THR A 68 16.89 4.30 11.35
CA THR A 68 17.57 3.62 10.24
C THR A 68 17.34 2.12 10.36
N VAL A 69 16.89 1.52 9.26
CA VAL A 69 16.71 0.07 9.12
C VAL A 69 17.78 -0.45 8.15
N LYS A 70 18.31 -1.65 8.43
CA LYS A 70 19.15 -2.41 7.50
C LYS A 70 18.61 -3.82 7.39
N LEU A 71 18.54 -4.35 6.17
CA LEU A 71 18.06 -5.70 5.90
C LEU A 71 19.23 -6.68 5.68
N MET A 72 18.92 -7.97 5.74
CA MET A 72 19.84 -9.07 5.44
C MET A 72 20.30 -9.02 3.98
N GLY A 73 19.42 -8.63 3.05
CA GLY A 73 19.69 -8.39 1.64
C GLY A 73 20.56 -7.15 1.33
N GLY A 74 21.08 -6.47 2.36
CA GLY A 74 22.04 -5.36 2.20
C GLY A 74 21.41 -3.99 1.97
N GLY A 75 20.09 -3.90 1.80
CA GLY A 75 19.39 -2.62 1.71
C GLY A 75 19.31 -1.90 3.05
N SER A 76 19.19 -0.58 2.99
CA SER A 76 19.04 0.30 4.14
C SER A 76 18.37 1.60 3.77
N ALA A 77 17.47 2.06 4.62
CA ALA A 77 16.84 3.37 4.51
C ALA A 77 16.80 4.07 5.86
N SER A 78 16.68 5.39 5.83
CA SER A 78 16.52 6.21 7.02
C SER A 78 15.38 7.20 6.86
N THR A 79 14.66 7.43 7.96
CA THR A 79 13.52 8.36 8.03
C THR A 79 13.64 9.19 9.31
N MET A 80 12.97 10.35 9.33
CA MET A 80 13.08 11.32 10.41
C MET A 80 11.69 11.78 10.84
N PRO A 81 11.17 11.37 12.02
CA PRO A 81 9.91 11.88 12.54
C PRO A 81 10.07 13.32 13.02
N ARG A 82 9.03 14.17 12.88
CA ARG A 82 9.12 15.60 13.27
C ARG A 82 9.24 15.78 14.78
N ARG A 83 8.60 14.90 15.55
CA ARG A 83 8.61 14.91 17.02
C ARG A 83 9.73 14.08 17.65
N ARG A 84 10.74 13.71 16.86
CA ARG A 84 11.94 13.00 17.34
C ARG A 84 11.57 11.58 17.82
N VAL A 85 12.59 10.83 18.25
CA VAL A 85 12.49 9.46 18.75
C VAL A 85 12.96 9.43 20.20
N THR A 86 12.16 8.86 21.08
CA THR A 86 12.51 8.62 22.48
C THR A 86 13.39 7.37 22.62
N PRO A 87 14.20 7.24 23.69
CA PRO A 87 14.93 6.02 23.98
C PRO A 87 14.03 4.78 24.12
N GLN A 88 12.79 4.95 24.60
CA GLN A 88 11.82 3.87 24.75
C GLN A 88 11.33 3.39 23.38
N GLU A 89 10.97 4.30 22.47
CA GLU A 89 10.61 3.94 21.10
C GLU A 89 11.77 3.26 20.37
N ALA A 90 13.00 3.77 20.54
CA ALA A 90 14.20 3.14 20.01
C ALA A 90 14.38 1.70 20.54
N ALA A 91 14.19 1.49 21.84
CA ALA A 91 14.26 0.16 22.44
C ALA A 91 13.13 -0.78 21.99
N MET A 92 11.92 -0.25 21.76
CA MET A 92 10.81 -1.04 21.22
C MET A 92 11.10 -1.49 19.79
N MET A 93 11.56 -0.59 18.91
CA MET A 93 11.85 -0.90 17.51
C MET A 93 12.87 -2.04 17.36
N LYS A 94 13.83 -2.18 18.28
CA LYS A 94 14.80 -3.29 18.28
C LYS A 94 14.17 -4.69 18.23
N LYS A 95 12.93 -4.86 18.71
CA LYS A 95 12.21 -6.15 18.64
C LYS A 95 11.84 -6.57 17.22
N ALA A 96 11.96 -5.69 16.24
CA ALA A 96 11.72 -6.03 14.84
C ALA A 96 12.94 -6.67 14.15
N GLU A 97 14.11 -6.75 14.79
CA GLU A 97 15.24 -7.52 14.25
C GLU A 97 14.82 -8.99 14.01
N GLY A 98 15.09 -9.51 12.81
CA GLY A 98 14.66 -10.82 12.34
C GLY A 98 13.26 -10.89 11.71
N ARG A 99 12.42 -9.85 11.85
CA ARG A 99 11.12 -9.77 11.17
C ARG A 99 11.31 -9.42 9.69
N ASP A 100 10.36 -9.83 8.85
CA ASP A 100 10.38 -9.53 7.42
C ASP A 100 9.81 -8.12 7.15
N ALA A 101 10.61 -7.26 6.52
CA ALA A 101 10.25 -5.88 6.22
C ALA A 101 9.16 -5.73 5.14
N LEU A 102 8.85 -6.80 4.39
CA LEU A 102 7.70 -6.81 3.47
C LEU A 102 6.36 -6.65 4.19
N PHE A 103 6.26 -7.05 5.46
CA PHE A 103 5.10 -6.83 6.33
C PHE A 103 5.18 -5.49 7.06
N SER A 104 5.63 -4.43 6.37
CA SER A 104 6.05 -3.17 7.00
C SER A 104 5.03 -2.58 7.98
N GLN A 105 3.74 -2.53 7.63
CA GLN A 105 2.68 -2.04 8.51
C GLN A 105 2.47 -2.98 9.70
N GLY A 106 2.36 -4.28 9.46
CA GLY A 106 2.20 -5.28 10.52
C GLY A 106 3.35 -5.28 11.52
N VAL A 107 4.60 -5.14 11.04
CA VAL A 107 5.77 -5.00 11.90
C VAL A 107 5.72 -3.70 12.70
N ALA A 108 5.33 -2.58 12.10
CA ALA A 108 5.16 -1.34 12.85
C ALA A 108 4.03 -1.44 13.90
N ALA A 109 2.92 -2.10 13.57
CA ALA A 109 1.80 -2.34 14.48
C ALA A 109 2.18 -3.27 15.65
N ASP A 110 2.97 -4.33 15.42
CA ASP A 110 3.47 -5.22 16.49
C ASP A 110 4.31 -4.45 17.53
N ILE A 111 5.04 -3.42 17.08
CA ILE A 111 5.92 -2.63 17.93
C ILE A 111 5.19 -1.52 18.69
N PHE A 112 4.29 -0.80 18.00
CA PHE A 112 3.66 0.43 18.53
C PHE A 112 2.16 0.27 18.85
N GLY A 113 1.56 -0.87 18.50
CA GLY A 113 0.13 -1.16 18.66
C GLY A 113 -0.73 -0.65 17.51
N ARG A 114 -0.59 0.63 17.13
CA ARG A 114 -1.32 1.26 16.01
C ARG A 114 -0.39 2.05 15.11
N VAL A 115 -0.75 2.16 13.85
CA VAL A 115 -0.02 2.96 12.86
C VAL A 115 -1.01 3.87 12.16
N TYR A 116 -0.91 5.18 12.41
CA TYR A 116 -1.79 6.21 11.86
C TYR A 116 -0.99 7.33 11.23
N GLY A 117 -1.39 7.72 10.02
CA GLY A 117 -0.84 8.83 9.26
C GLY A 117 -1.25 10.20 9.82
N GLN A 118 -1.22 11.21 8.94
CA GLN A 118 -1.62 12.60 9.20
C GLN A 118 -0.86 13.23 10.39
N GLY A 119 0.33 12.70 10.68
CA GLY A 119 1.16 13.14 11.81
C GLY A 119 0.69 12.65 13.17
N VAL A 120 -0.19 11.64 13.24
CA VAL A 120 -0.72 11.12 14.51
C VAL A 120 0.29 10.19 15.17
N ALA A 121 0.79 9.19 14.44
CA ALA A 121 1.78 8.23 14.92
C ALA A 121 3.10 8.36 14.15
N GLU A 122 3.73 9.55 14.16
CA GLU A 122 4.89 9.90 13.35
C GLU A 122 6.05 8.89 13.45
N THR A 123 6.40 8.44 14.67
CA THR A 123 7.46 7.46 14.88
C THR A 123 7.13 6.12 14.22
N ALA A 124 5.90 5.64 14.37
CA ALA A 124 5.45 4.37 13.78
C ALA A 124 5.40 4.47 12.24
N ALA A 125 4.90 5.58 11.69
CA ALA A 125 4.88 5.86 10.26
C ALA A 125 6.30 5.92 9.68
N CYS A 126 7.21 6.67 10.30
CA CYS A 126 8.61 6.72 9.88
C CYS A 126 9.30 5.36 9.97
N PHE A 127 8.97 4.54 10.98
CA PHE A 127 9.51 3.19 11.08
C PHE A 127 8.99 2.27 9.97
N GLN A 128 7.69 2.30 9.67
CA GLN A 128 7.09 1.59 8.52
C GLN A 128 7.77 2.00 7.21
N ALA A 129 7.95 3.31 6.97
CA ALA A 129 8.64 3.81 5.78
C ALA A 129 10.08 3.32 5.70
N ALA A 130 10.83 3.34 6.80
CA ALA A 130 12.21 2.84 6.81
C ALA A 130 12.28 1.34 6.47
N LEU A 131 11.31 0.54 6.91
CA LEU A 131 11.21 -0.87 6.52
C LEU A 131 10.98 -1.01 5.00
N ALA A 132 9.93 -0.38 4.47
CA ALA A 132 9.54 -0.50 3.07
C ALA A 132 10.62 0.04 2.11
N LEU A 133 11.20 1.20 2.40
CA LEU A 133 12.28 1.78 1.59
C LEU A 133 13.55 0.92 1.61
N SER A 134 13.84 0.25 2.74
CA SER A 134 14.99 -0.67 2.81
C SER A 134 14.81 -1.92 1.94
N VAL A 135 13.56 -2.34 1.69
CA VAL A 135 13.25 -3.42 0.74
C VAL A 135 13.57 -2.98 -0.69
N LEU A 136 13.09 -1.81 -1.11
CA LEU A 136 13.39 -1.28 -2.45
C LEU A 136 14.90 -1.11 -2.68
N ASP A 137 15.63 -0.60 -1.67
CA ASP A 137 17.09 -0.47 -1.73
C ASP A 137 17.80 -1.85 -1.78
N SER A 138 17.27 -2.87 -1.09
CA SER A 138 17.80 -4.24 -1.19
C SER A 138 17.66 -4.78 -2.61
N PHE A 139 16.49 -4.59 -3.22
CA PHE A 139 16.25 -5.04 -4.59
C PHE A 139 17.12 -4.29 -5.60
N LYS A 140 17.28 -2.98 -5.43
CA LYS A 140 18.17 -2.17 -6.28
C LYS A 140 19.62 -2.61 -6.20
N LYS A 141 20.11 -2.97 -5.02
CA LYS A 141 21.49 -3.44 -4.82
C LYS A 141 21.72 -4.84 -5.36
N ALA A 142 20.69 -5.69 -5.39
CA ALA A 142 20.79 -7.04 -5.92
C ALA A 142 21.05 -7.06 -7.44
N ASP A 143 20.40 -6.17 -8.19
CA ASP A 143 20.69 -5.95 -9.62
C ASP A 143 20.50 -4.47 -10.02
N PRO A 144 21.57 -3.65 -9.94
CA PRO A 144 21.50 -2.23 -10.24
C PRO A 144 21.18 -1.89 -11.70
N ASP A 145 21.33 -2.85 -12.62
CA ASP A 145 21.13 -2.61 -14.06
C ASP A 145 19.67 -2.87 -14.47
N LYS A 146 19.03 -3.86 -13.85
CA LYS A 146 17.65 -4.29 -14.17
C LYS A 146 16.58 -3.78 -13.20
N VAL A 147 16.97 -3.33 -12.01
CA VAL A 147 16.04 -2.76 -11.04
C VAL A 147 16.16 -1.24 -11.06
N PHE A 148 15.07 -0.56 -11.40
CA PHE A 148 14.97 0.89 -11.36
C PHE A 148 14.36 1.31 -10.02
N VAL A 149 14.92 2.34 -9.41
CA VAL A 149 14.29 3.03 -8.27
C VAL A 149 14.34 4.52 -8.57
N VAL A 150 13.19 5.17 -8.55
CA VAL A 150 13.04 6.62 -8.72
C VAL A 150 12.39 7.23 -7.48
N PRO A 151 12.66 8.49 -7.16
CA PRO A 151 11.88 9.22 -6.16
C PRO A 151 10.40 9.22 -6.50
N GLU A 152 9.56 9.25 -5.47
CA GLU A 152 8.11 9.44 -5.64
C GLU A 152 7.78 10.80 -6.25
N SER A 153 8.19 11.88 -5.59
CA SER A 153 8.12 13.26 -6.07
C SER A 153 9.20 14.11 -5.39
N GLU A 154 9.27 15.41 -5.70
CA GLU A 154 10.17 16.34 -5.00
C GLU A 154 9.64 16.72 -3.61
N GLU A 155 8.32 16.67 -3.43
CA GLU A 155 7.61 17.04 -2.22
C GLU A 155 7.47 15.90 -1.22
N ASN A 156 7.60 14.65 -1.69
CA ASN A 156 7.48 13.45 -0.87
C ASN A 156 8.83 12.77 -0.61
N ALA A 157 8.82 11.84 0.34
CA ALA A 157 9.99 11.08 0.78
C ALA A 157 9.89 9.58 0.44
N GLY A 158 8.90 9.19 -0.37
CA GLY A 158 8.74 7.84 -0.89
C GLY A 158 9.65 7.55 -2.08
N ALA A 159 9.51 6.32 -2.59
CA ALA A 159 10.27 5.84 -3.74
C ALA A 159 9.48 4.79 -4.50
N ILE A 160 9.80 4.62 -5.77
CA ILE A 160 9.06 3.75 -6.67
C ILE A 160 10.03 2.84 -7.37
N LEU A 161 9.82 1.53 -7.23
CA LEU A 161 10.60 0.52 -7.93
C LEU A 161 9.91 0.10 -9.22
N GLY A 162 10.72 -0.18 -10.24
CA GLY A 162 10.29 -0.89 -11.43
C GLY A 162 11.30 -1.92 -11.89
N THR A 163 10.83 -3.07 -12.38
CA THR A 163 11.67 -4.13 -12.93
C THR A 163 10.86 -5.07 -13.83
N VAL A 164 11.52 -6.01 -14.49
CA VAL A 164 10.87 -7.09 -15.24
C VAL A 164 11.32 -8.43 -14.66
N VAL A 165 10.37 -9.21 -14.16
CA VAL A 165 10.60 -10.57 -13.67
C VAL A 165 10.16 -11.58 -14.72
N ASP A 166 10.86 -12.70 -14.80
CA ASP A 166 10.44 -13.86 -15.57
C ASP A 166 9.70 -14.82 -14.64
N TYR A 167 8.48 -15.18 -15.04
CA TYR A 167 7.68 -16.18 -14.38
C TYR A 167 7.30 -17.26 -15.38
N ASP A 168 8.00 -18.40 -15.34
CA ASP A 168 7.73 -19.55 -16.22
C ASP A 168 7.77 -19.16 -17.72
N GLY A 169 8.74 -18.32 -18.10
CA GLY A 169 8.92 -17.79 -19.46
C GLY A 169 8.04 -16.59 -19.81
N ILE A 170 7.25 -16.09 -18.86
CA ILE A 170 6.40 -14.90 -19.03
C ILE A 170 7.14 -13.69 -18.46
N PRO A 171 7.51 -12.69 -19.29
CA PRO A 171 8.08 -11.45 -18.78
C PRO A 171 6.97 -10.57 -18.19
N VAL A 172 7.08 -10.27 -16.90
CA VAL A 172 6.10 -9.50 -16.12
C VAL A 172 6.73 -8.20 -15.66
N SER A 173 6.14 -7.07 -16.04
CA SER A 173 6.61 -5.75 -15.62
C SER A 173 6.03 -5.40 -14.25
N VAL A 174 6.91 -5.27 -13.27
CA VAL A 174 6.54 -5.02 -11.87
C VAL A 174 6.77 -3.56 -11.52
N VAL A 175 5.80 -2.94 -10.85
CA VAL A 175 5.91 -1.60 -10.25
C VAL A 175 5.58 -1.68 -8.76
N MET A 176 6.38 -1.06 -7.91
CA MET A 176 6.14 -1.04 -6.46
C MET A 176 6.36 0.37 -5.88
N PRO A 177 5.29 1.18 -5.78
CA PRO A 177 5.32 2.45 -5.06
C PRO A 177 5.39 2.26 -3.55
N VAL A 178 6.19 3.07 -2.88
CA VAL A 178 6.13 3.31 -1.43
C VAL A 178 5.73 4.77 -1.26
N ASN A 179 4.47 5.00 -0.88
CA ASN A 179 3.86 6.31 -0.82
C ASN A 179 4.07 6.93 0.55
N PHE A 180 4.87 8.01 0.63
CA PHE A 180 5.31 8.54 1.92
C PHE A 180 5.62 10.03 1.91
N THR A 181 4.85 10.80 2.68
CA THR A 181 5.22 12.17 3.04
C THR A 181 6.15 12.17 4.26
N GLY A 182 7.32 12.80 4.11
CA GLY A 182 8.36 12.86 5.13
C GLY A 182 7.89 13.41 6.48
N GLY A 183 8.58 13.06 7.56
CA GLY A 183 8.20 13.49 8.91
C GLY A 183 7.19 12.59 9.62
N GLY A 184 6.76 11.50 8.99
CA GLY A 184 5.74 10.61 9.54
C GLY A 184 4.32 11.17 9.33
N LEU A 185 4.13 11.87 8.21
CA LEU A 185 2.91 12.58 7.88
C LEU A 185 1.83 11.69 7.25
N GLY A 186 2.17 10.47 6.85
CA GLY A 186 1.25 9.56 6.18
C GLY A 186 1.54 9.46 4.68
N PRO A 187 0.61 8.90 3.90
CA PRO A 187 0.80 8.69 2.48
C PRO A 187 0.37 9.92 1.66
N ASP A 188 1.02 10.08 0.53
CA ASP A 188 0.53 10.79 -0.65
C ASP A 188 0.60 9.78 -1.80
N GLU A 189 -0.55 9.36 -2.28
CA GLU A 189 -0.78 8.23 -3.17
C GLU A 189 -1.10 8.70 -4.59
N ASP A 190 -0.76 9.94 -4.95
CA ASP A 190 -0.80 10.37 -6.34
C ASP A 190 -0.07 9.36 -7.24
N TYR A 191 1.00 8.74 -6.72
CA TYR A 191 1.84 7.75 -7.38
C TYR A 191 1.47 6.28 -7.14
N GLU A 192 0.31 5.95 -6.55
CA GLU A 192 -0.09 4.55 -6.36
C GLU A 192 -0.47 3.84 -7.67
N GLY A 193 -0.65 2.52 -7.60
CA GLY A 193 -1.14 1.71 -8.70
C GLY A 193 -0.26 1.74 -9.96
N ASN A 194 -0.90 1.65 -11.13
CA ASN A 194 -0.24 1.63 -12.44
C ASN A 194 -0.47 2.91 -13.27
N PHE A 195 -1.09 3.95 -12.70
CA PHE A 195 -1.34 5.21 -13.39
C PHE A 195 -0.03 5.95 -13.74
N MET A 196 0.24 6.10 -15.03
CA MET A 196 1.52 6.62 -15.54
C MET A 196 1.57 8.16 -15.53
N HIS A 197 2.30 8.75 -14.57
CA HIS A 197 2.61 10.19 -14.56
C HIS A 197 3.95 10.45 -13.85
N GLY A 198 4.51 11.64 -14.06
CA GLY A 198 5.79 12.06 -13.46
C GLY A 198 6.96 11.11 -13.74
N MET A 199 7.89 11.01 -12.78
CA MET A 199 9.06 10.13 -12.89
C MET A 199 8.68 8.65 -12.94
N LYS A 200 7.58 8.27 -12.26
CA LYS A 200 7.01 6.92 -12.35
C LYS A 200 6.66 6.56 -13.79
N GLY A 201 5.92 7.43 -14.49
CA GLY A 201 5.53 7.22 -15.87
C GLY A 201 6.71 7.02 -16.82
N GLU A 202 7.77 7.81 -16.66
CA GLU A 202 9.00 7.66 -17.45
C GLU A 202 9.75 6.35 -17.15
N MET A 203 9.77 5.92 -15.90
CA MET A 203 10.31 4.61 -15.53
C MET A 203 9.44 3.47 -16.10
N MET A 204 8.12 3.57 -15.98
CA MET A 204 7.16 2.56 -16.44
C MET A 204 7.26 2.31 -17.95
N LYS A 205 7.49 3.37 -18.76
CA LYS A 205 7.76 3.23 -20.20
C LYS A 205 8.99 2.36 -20.50
N LYS A 206 10.04 2.42 -19.66
CA LYS A 206 11.27 1.63 -19.86
C LYS A 206 11.10 0.14 -19.62
N ILE A 207 10.05 -0.24 -18.89
CA ILE A 207 9.70 -1.63 -18.62
C ILE A 207 8.45 -2.07 -19.40
N GLY A 208 7.96 -1.27 -20.36
CA GLY A 208 6.95 -1.69 -21.32
C GLY A 208 5.49 -1.33 -21.02
N TYR A 209 5.20 -0.53 -19.98
CA TYR A 209 3.84 -0.02 -19.76
C TYR A 209 3.40 0.99 -20.83
N PRO A 210 2.09 1.11 -21.11
CA PRO A 210 0.96 0.46 -20.44
C PRO A 210 0.75 -1.01 -20.84
N LEU A 211 0.26 -1.84 -19.91
CA LEU A 211 0.04 -3.30 -20.08
C LEU A 211 -1.24 -3.74 -19.36
N PRO A 212 -1.88 -4.86 -19.75
CA PRO A 212 -2.88 -5.52 -18.90
C PRO A 212 -2.28 -5.82 -17.52
N THR A 213 -2.82 -5.23 -16.45
CA THR A 213 -2.16 -5.13 -15.15
C THR A 213 -3.04 -5.60 -14.00
N ILE A 214 -2.49 -6.47 -13.16
CA ILE A 214 -3.06 -6.72 -11.82
C ILE A 214 -2.55 -5.63 -10.88
N VAL A 215 -3.48 -4.89 -10.28
CA VAL A 215 -3.19 -3.95 -9.19
C VAL A 215 -3.49 -4.65 -7.87
N ALA A 216 -2.45 -5.16 -7.21
CA ALA A 216 -2.58 -5.80 -5.91
C ALA A 216 -2.65 -4.73 -4.81
N GLU A 217 -3.67 -4.85 -3.98
CA GLU A 217 -4.09 -3.85 -3.01
C GLU A 217 -4.26 -4.45 -1.61
N SER A 218 -4.64 -3.59 -0.68
CA SER A 218 -4.75 -3.79 0.75
C SER A 218 -5.56 -5.01 1.24
N LYS A 219 -5.30 -5.37 2.50
CA LYS A 219 -6.21 -6.17 3.33
C LYS A 219 -7.09 -5.22 4.11
N VAL A 220 -8.40 -5.29 3.94
CA VAL A 220 -9.32 -4.21 4.29
C VAL A 220 -10.57 -4.72 5.01
N PHE A 221 -11.01 -3.97 6.01
CA PHE A 221 -12.34 -4.02 6.58
C PHE A 221 -13.20 -2.93 5.93
N SER A 222 -14.38 -3.30 5.44
CA SER A 222 -15.32 -2.39 4.78
C SER A 222 -16.77 -2.81 5.00
N ALA A 223 -17.74 -2.12 4.40
CA ALA A 223 -19.15 -2.54 4.42
C ALA A 223 -19.36 -3.99 3.93
N LEU A 224 -18.53 -4.49 3.00
CA LEU A 224 -18.61 -5.88 2.53
C LEU A 224 -18.13 -6.90 3.56
N SER A 225 -17.36 -6.48 4.55
CA SER A 225 -16.95 -7.36 5.66
C SER A 225 -18.16 -7.87 6.43
N GLU A 226 -19.23 -7.07 6.54
CA GLU A 226 -20.49 -7.46 7.21
C GLU A 226 -21.18 -8.65 6.52
N GLU A 227 -20.94 -8.83 5.22
CA GLU A 227 -21.47 -9.93 4.42
C GLU A 227 -20.64 -11.23 4.55
N CYS A 228 -19.51 -11.17 5.27
CA CYS A 228 -18.51 -12.25 5.32
C CYS A 228 -18.25 -12.78 6.73
N GLY A 229 -18.25 -14.11 6.88
CA GLY A 229 -17.83 -14.78 8.11
C GLY A 229 -16.31 -15.06 8.19
N HIS A 230 -15.60 -14.95 7.08
CA HIS A 230 -14.17 -15.23 6.92
C HIS A 230 -13.58 -14.34 5.83
N ASP A 231 -12.25 -14.26 5.77
CA ASP A 231 -11.52 -13.43 4.80
C ASP A 231 -11.75 -13.92 3.36
N ARG A 232 -11.88 -12.99 2.41
CA ARG A 232 -12.14 -13.26 1.00
C ARG A 232 -11.37 -12.32 0.10
N PHE A 233 -10.97 -12.76 -1.09
CA PHE A 233 -10.50 -11.83 -2.10
C PHE A 233 -11.63 -10.93 -2.62
N LEU A 234 -11.30 -9.70 -2.96
CA LEU A 234 -12.19 -8.75 -3.61
C LEU A 234 -11.53 -8.31 -4.91
N ILE A 235 -12.14 -8.72 -6.02
CA ILE A 235 -11.74 -8.33 -7.37
C ILE A 235 -12.60 -7.13 -7.76
N ARG A 236 -11.98 -5.98 -8.00
CA ARG A 236 -12.66 -4.76 -8.46
C ARG A 236 -12.20 -4.39 -9.85
N TYR A 237 -13.12 -3.95 -10.71
CA TYR A 237 -12.76 -3.41 -12.01
C TYR A 237 -13.81 -2.41 -12.47
N SER A 238 -13.54 -1.70 -13.56
CA SER A 238 -14.50 -0.84 -14.25
C SER A 238 -14.71 -1.40 -15.64
N GLU A 239 -15.96 -1.53 -16.09
CA GLU A 239 -16.25 -1.93 -17.48
C GLU A 239 -15.75 -0.88 -18.49
N ASP A 240 -15.86 0.41 -18.12
CA ASP A 240 -15.56 1.53 -19.02
C ASP A 240 -14.09 1.95 -19.00
N LYS A 241 -13.45 1.89 -17.81
CA LYS A 241 -12.09 2.40 -17.58
C LYS A 241 -11.09 1.36 -17.11
N GLY A 242 -11.52 0.13 -16.83
CA GLY A 242 -10.64 -0.97 -16.43
C GLY A 242 -10.36 -1.93 -17.59
N ASP A 243 -9.83 -3.11 -17.26
CA ASP A 243 -9.72 -4.23 -18.19
C ASP A 243 -10.50 -5.46 -17.66
N PRO A 244 -11.71 -5.72 -18.17
CA PRO A 244 -12.50 -6.88 -17.77
C PRO A 244 -11.81 -8.23 -18.01
N SER A 245 -10.82 -8.30 -18.91
CA SER A 245 -10.05 -9.53 -19.15
C SER A 245 -9.13 -9.89 -17.99
N VAL A 246 -8.54 -8.89 -17.32
CA VAL A 246 -7.74 -9.07 -16.11
C VAL A 246 -8.63 -9.53 -14.96
N ALA A 247 -9.82 -8.93 -14.80
CA ALA A 247 -10.78 -9.34 -13.77
C ALA A 247 -11.22 -10.80 -13.95
N ARG A 248 -11.49 -11.23 -15.19
CA ARG A 248 -11.79 -12.64 -15.50
C ARG A 248 -10.63 -13.58 -15.17
N ALA A 249 -9.38 -13.17 -15.43
CA ALA A 249 -8.20 -13.96 -15.08
C ALA A 249 -8.06 -14.19 -13.58
N LEU A 250 -8.31 -13.14 -12.78
CA LEU A 250 -8.34 -13.20 -11.32
C LEU A 250 -9.47 -14.13 -10.85
N GLU A 251 -10.67 -13.98 -11.41
CA GLU A 251 -11.83 -14.79 -11.03
C GLU A 251 -11.59 -16.29 -11.30
N GLU A 252 -11.12 -16.63 -12.49
CA GLU A 252 -10.77 -18.01 -12.86
C GLU A 252 -9.70 -18.59 -11.94
N SER A 253 -8.69 -17.80 -11.57
CA SER A 253 -7.64 -18.23 -10.63
C SER A 253 -8.18 -18.49 -9.24
N CYS A 254 -9.05 -17.62 -8.72
CA CYS A 254 -9.71 -17.86 -7.43
C CYS A 254 -10.57 -19.13 -7.47
N LYS A 255 -11.30 -19.39 -8.57
CA LYS A 255 -12.08 -20.63 -8.76
C LYS A 255 -11.19 -21.87 -8.74
N GLU A 256 -10.11 -21.87 -9.53
CA GLU A 256 -9.17 -23.00 -9.62
C GLU A 256 -8.47 -23.30 -8.29
N LEU A 257 -8.11 -22.26 -7.54
CA LEU A 257 -7.44 -22.36 -6.24
C LEU A 257 -8.43 -22.59 -5.09
N ALA A 258 -9.73 -22.64 -5.36
CA ALA A 258 -10.80 -22.67 -4.36
C ALA A 258 -10.68 -21.54 -3.31
N ALA A 259 -10.12 -20.39 -3.69
CA ALA A 259 -10.00 -19.22 -2.85
C ALA A 259 -11.35 -18.48 -2.83
N PRO A 260 -11.92 -18.12 -1.66
CA PRO A 260 -13.18 -17.40 -1.60
C PRO A 260 -13.00 -15.97 -2.12
N TYR A 261 -13.96 -15.49 -2.91
CA TYR A 261 -13.83 -14.19 -3.56
C TYR A 261 -15.18 -13.47 -3.80
N PHE A 262 -15.10 -12.17 -4.05
CA PHE A 262 -16.12 -11.35 -4.69
C PHE A 262 -15.59 -10.74 -5.99
N VAL A 263 -16.48 -10.50 -6.94
CA VAL A 263 -16.20 -9.68 -8.13
C VAL A 263 -17.18 -8.52 -8.11
N ARG A 264 -16.68 -7.30 -8.25
CA ARG A 264 -17.47 -6.07 -8.21
C ARG A 264 -17.01 -5.09 -9.29
N ASN A 265 -17.93 -4.67 -10.14
CA ASN A 265 -17.66 -3.68 -11.20
C ASN A 265 -18.25 -2.29 -10.90
N ASP A 266 -18.75 -2.09 -9.68
CA ASP A 266 -19.52 -0.93 -9.23
C ASP A 266 -18.87 -0.17 -8.07
N LEU A 267 -17.68 -0.59 -7.63
CA LEU A 267 -16.98 0.00 -6.47
C LEU A 267 -15.92 1.04 -6.84
N LEU A 268 -15.54 1.16 -8.11
CA LEU A 268 -14.57 2.15 -8.55
C LEU A 268 -15.29 3.44 -8.93
N ASN A 269 -14.87 4.55 -8.34
CA ASN A 269 -15.44 5.88 -8.56
C ASN A 269 -14.40 6.82 -9.20
N TYR A 270 -14.86 7.65 -10.13
CA TYR A 270 -14.05 8.67 -10.82
C TYR A 270 -14.64 10.08 -10.68
N ASP A 271 -15.64 10.26 -9.82
CA ASP A 271 -16.26 11.55 -9.56
C ASP A 271 -15.36 12.40 -8.65
N ALA A 272 -14.60 13.27 -9.29
CA ALA A 272 -13.68 14.21 -8.65
C ALA A 272 -14.39 15.20 -7.71
N ASP A 273 -15.65 15.56 -7.98
CA ASP A 273 -16.40 16.51 -7.16
C ASP A 273 -16.91 15.82 -5.89
N SER A 274 -17.39 14.58 -6.00
CA SER A 274 -17.70 13.76 -4.82
C SER A 274 -16.48 13.53 -3.93
N PHE A 275 -15.30 13.31 -4.53
CA PHE A 275 -14.05 13.20 -3.78
C PHE A 275 -13.68 14.51 -3.08
N GLN A 276 -13.73 15.65 -3.79
CA GLN A 276 -13.50 16.97 -3.19
C GLN A 276 -14.50 17.30 -2.06
N ALA A 277 -15.74 16.84 -2.17
CA ALA A 277 -16.75 17.07 -1.13
C ALA A 277 -16.38 16.42 0.22
N LEU A 278 -15.50 15.41 0.25
CA LEU A 278 -14.97 14.84 1.49
C LEU A 278 -14.16 15.87 2.28
N SER A 279 -13.31 16.66 1.62
CA SER A 279 -12.53 17.72 2.27
C SER A 279 -13.44 18.83 2.80
N SER A 280 -14.51 19.17 2.06
CA SER A 280 -15.50 20.16 2.51
C SER A 280 -16.23 19.69 3.76
N LYS A 281 -16.72 18.44 3.78
CA LYS A 281 -17.37 17.85 4.97
C LYS A 281 -16.43 17.80 6.17
N PHE A 282 -15.15 17.52 5.94
CA PHE A 282 -14.14 17.56 6.99
C PHE A 282 -13.98 18.99 7.56
N ALA A 283 -13.89 19.99 6.69
CA ALA A 283 -13.78 21.39 7.10
C ALA A 283 -15.00 21.86 7.91
N GLU A 284 -16.21 21.49 7.51
CA GLU A 284 -17.45 21.80 8.26
C GLU A 284 -17.42 21.22 9.69
N LYS A 285 -16.95 19.97 9.86
CA LYS A 285 -16.78 19.36 11.19
C LYS A 285 -15.74 20.12 12.02
N LEU A 286 -14.64 20.54 11.40
CA LEU A 286 -13.59 21.31 12.06
C LEU A 286 -14.11 22.68 12.51
N GLU A 287 -14.87 23.38 11.67
CA GLU A 287 -15.48 24.67 11.98
C GLU A 287 -16.44 24.57 13.18
N LYS A 288 -17.25 23.51 13.23
CA LYS A 288 -18.13 23.24 14.35
C LYS A 288 -17.36 23.05 15.66
N ILE A 289 -16.32 22.21 15.67
CA ILE A 289 -15.47 22.00 16.86
C ILE A 289 -14.81 23.32 17.27
N ALA A 290 -14.30 24.10 16.31
CA ALA A 290 -13.67 25.38 16.57
C ALA A 290 -14.66 26.40 17.17
N SER A 291 -15.90 26.43 16.72
CA SER A 291 -16.95 27.30 17.29
C SER A 291 -17.26 26.92 18.74
N GLU A 292 -17.52 25.65 19.01
CA GLU A 292 -17.82 25.17 20.37
C GLU A 292 -16.66 25.41 21.34
N LEU A 293 -15.41 25.27 20.84
CA LEU A 293 -14.21 25.49 21.65
C LEU A 293 -14.03 26.96 22.05
N ARG A 294 -14.44 27.92 21.20
CA ARG A 294 -14.35 29.36 21.49
C ARG A 294 -15.33 29.79 22.58
N GLU A 295 -16.52 29.20 22.60
CA GLU A 295 -17.59 29.59 23.52
C GLU A 295 -17.46 28.92 24.89
N THR A 296 -16.93 27.70 24.94
CA THR A 296 -16.91 26.93 26.19
C THR A 296 -15.85 27.43 27.17
N GLU A 297 -16.26 27.64 28.42
CA GLU A 297 -15.33 27.91 29.53
C GLU A 297 -14.97 26.65 30.33
N ILE A 298 -15.67 25.54 30.08
CA ILE A 298 -15.57 24.30 30.86
C ILE A 298 -14.41 23.43 30.35
N SER A 299 -13.42 23.15 31.21
CA SER A 299 -12.22 22.40 30.84
C SER A 299 -12.51 20.98 30.33
N SER A 300 -13.47 20.25 30.91
CA SER A 300 -13.82 18.91 30.43
C SER A 300 -14.40 18.93 29.01
N VAL A 301 -15.14 19.99 28.65
CA VAL A 301 -15.65 20.19 27.29
C VAL A 301 -14.50 20.48 26.33
N LYS A 302 -13.56 21.35 26.70
CA LYS A 302 -12.34 21.65 25.91
C LYS A 302 -11.54 20.38 25.63
N VAL A 303 -11.29 19.57 26.66
CA VAL A 303 -10.57 18.29 26.52
C VAL A 303 -11.28 17.35 25.55
N ARG A 304 -12.61 17.19 25.67
CA ARG A 304 -13.39 16.36 24.75
C ARG A 304 -13.29 16.85 23.31
N LEU A 305 -13.49 18.15 23.08
CA LEU A 305 -13.45 18.75 21.73
C LEU A 305 -12.08 18.59 21.06
N VAL A 306 -10.99 18.83 21.82
CA VAL A 306 -9.63 18.62 21.29
C VAL A 306 -9.35 17.13 21.07
N GLY A 307 -9.91 16.23 21.90
CA GLY A 307 -9.87 14.79 21.67
C GLY A 307 -10.55 14.38 20.36
N GLU A 308 -11.69 14.97 20.02
CA GLU A 308 -12.38 14.73 18.74
C GLU A 308 -11.54 15.17 17.53
N LEU A 309 -10.75 16.25 17.66
CA LEU A 309 -9.82 16.66 16.60
C LEU A 309 -8.79 15.57 16.30
N ALA A 310 -8.27 14.89 17.32
CA ALA A 310 -7.30 13.81 17.12
C ALA A 310 -7.91 12.69 16.28
N LYS A 311 -9.17 12.31 16.57
CA LYS A 311 -9.89 11.27 15.85
C LYS A 311 -10.24 11.68 14.42
N LEU A 312 -10.70 12.93 14.25
CA LEU A 312 -10.99 13.53 12.96
C LEU A 312 -9.74 13.50 12.05
N VAL A 313 -8.57 13.87 12.60
CA VAL A 313 -7.30 13.85 11.86
C VAL A 313 -6.80 12.43 11.60
N SER A 314 -6.93 11.50 12.54
CA SER A 314 -6.40 10.13 12.38
C SER A 314 -7.24 9.22 11.49
N GLU A 315 -8.54 9.51 11.34
CA GLU A 315 -9.49 8.64 10.64
C GLU A 315 -10.07 9.36 9.41
N ASP A 316 -10.81 10.45 9.59
CA ASP A 316 -11.54 11.11 8.50
C ASP A 316 -10.60 11.78 7.48
N ALA A 317 -9.53 12.43 7.94
CA ALA A 317 -8.59 13.11 7.04
C ALA A 317 -7.90 12.15 6.08
N ALA A 318 -7.58 10.95 6.56
CA ALA A 318 -6.94 9.93 5.76
C ALA A 318 -7.80 9.51 4.55
N GLY A 319 -9.13 9.68 4.61
CA GLY A 319 -10.03 9.38 3.50
C GLY A 319 -10.05 10.39 2.33
N PHE A 320 -9.27 11.47 2.37
CA PHE A 320 -9.17 12.40 1.23
C PHE A 320 -7.81 13.07 1.05
N THR A 321 -6.93 13.08 2.06
CA THR A 321 -5.61 13.71 1.92
C THR A 321 -4.63 12.87 1.10
N TYR A 322 -4.94 11.59 0.89
CA TYR A 322 -4.05 10.62 0.26
C TYR A 322 -3.90 10.85 -1.25
N MET A 323 -4.78 11.58 -1.93
CA MET A 323 -4.67 11.76 -3.38
C MET A 323 -5.20 13.11 -3.82
N SER A 324 -4.58 13.68 -4.85
CA SER A 324 -5.00 14.89 -5.53
C SER A 324 -6.27 14.66 -6.35
N LYS A 325 -7.19 15.64 -6.31
CA LYS A 325 -8.45 15.61 -7.07
C LYS A 325 -8.26 15.28 -8.56
N SER A 326 -7.26 15.87 -9.20
CA SER A 326 -7.00 15.65 -10.64
C SER A 326 -6.54 14.22 -10.93
N VAL A 327 -5.72 13.63 -10.06
CA VAL A 327 -5.26 12.25 -10.20
C VAL A 327 -6.42 11.28 -9.99
N PHE A 328 -7.24 11.51 -8.96
CA PHE A 328 -8.43 10.70 -8.67
C PHE A 328 -9.41 10.67 -9.86
N ALA A 329 -9.64 11.81 -10.51
CA ALA A 329 -10.56 11.92 -11.64
C ALA A 329 -10.20 10.98 -12.82
N GLU A 330 -8.91 10.78 -13.02
CA GLU A 330 -8.38 9.97 -14.12
C GLU A 330 -8.20 8.51 -13.72
N SER A 331 -7.74 8.26 -12.49
CA SER A 331 -7.20 6.96 -12.09
C SER A 331 -8.00 6.23 -11.00
N SER A 332 -8.99 6.87 -10.38
CA SER A 332 -9.69 6.36 -9.19
C SER A 332 -8.75 6.12 -8.01
N SER A 333 -9.31 5.65 -6.90
CA SER A 333 -8.61 5.45 -5.62
C SER A 333 -7.57 4.31 -5.57
N PRO A 334 -7.39 3.46 -6.60
CA PRO A 334 -6.24 2.53 -6.62
C PRO A 334 -5.20 2.90 -7.69
N GLY A 335 -5.22 4.14 -8.20
CA GLY A 335 -4.27 4.62 -9.22
C GLY A 335 -4.25 3.80 -10.51
N LEU A 336 -5.39 3.63 -11.16
CA LEU A 336 -5.54 2.81 -12.38
C LEU A 336 -5.24 3.58 -13.66
N HIS A 337 -4.31 3.08 -14.50
CA HIS A 337 -4.20 3.57 -15.86
C HIS A 337 -5.43 3.13 -16.69
N PRO A 338 -6.14 4.06 -17.37
CA PRO A 338 -7.35 3.72 -18.10
C PRO A 338 -7.17 2.58 -19.10
N GLY A 339 -8.09 1.62 -19.07
CA GLY A 339 -8.18 0.50 -20.00
C GLY A 339 -7.21 -0.65 -19.73
N THR A 340 -6.54 -0.68 -18.57
CA THR A 340 -5.45 -1.65 -18.35
C THR A 340 -5.66 -2.65 -17.23
N SER A 341 -6.49 -2.37 -16.23
CA SER A 341 -6.33 -3.03 -14.94
C SER A 341 -7.61 -3.53 -14.29
N ALA A 342 -7.40 -4.50 -13.41
CA ALA A 342 -8.31 -4.88 -12.35
C ALA A 342 -7.54 -4.96 -11.03
N VAL A 343 -8.25 -4.77 -9.93
CA VAL A 343 -7.71 -4.67 -8.59
C VAL A 343 -7.97 -5.95 -7.83
N LEU A 344 -6.97 -6.45 -7.12
CA LEU A 344 -7.06 -7.58 -6.20
C LEU A 344 -6.79 -7.11 -4.77
N SER A 345 -7.81 -7.12 -3.92
CA SER A 345 -7.71 -6.83 -2.49
C SER A 345 -8.18 -8.04 -1.66
N MET A 346 -8.06 -7.98 -0.33
CA MET A 346 -8.62 -8.97 0.58
C MET A 346 -9.54 -8.29 1.58
N ILE A 347 -10.78 -8.73 1.66
CA ILE A 347 -11.79 -8.28 2.61
C ILE A 347 -11.75 -9.20 3.82
N VAL A 348 -11.59 -8.63 5.01
CA VAL A 348 -11.65 -9.41 6.26
C VAL A 348 -13.08 -9.72 6.66
N GLY A 349 -13.28 -10.81 7.40
CA GLY A 349 -14.60 -11.16 7.96
C GLY A 349 -15.10 -10.16 9.01
N LYS A 350 -16.42 -10.06 9.21
CA LYS A 350 -17.07 -9.08 10.12
C LYS A 350 -16.55 -9.06 11.56
N ASN A 351 -16.02 -10.18 12.04
CA ASN A 351 -15.53 -10.28 13.42
C ASN A 351 -14.06 -9.86 13.56
N TYR A 352 -13.30 -9.75 12.45
CA TYR A 352 -11.87 -9.48 12.48
C TYR A 352 -11.55 -8.20 13.28
N ILE A 353 -12.29 -7.12 13.01
CA ILE A 353 -11.99 -5.81 13.60
C ILE A 353 -12.25 -5.76 15.11
N LYS A 354 -13.05 -6.69 15.65
CA LYS A 354 -13.30 -6.81 17.09
C LYS A 354 -12.05 -7.27 17.84
N ASP A 355 -11.24 -8.11 17.19
CA ASP A 355 -10.04 -8.70 17.79
C ASP A 355 -8.77 -7.91 17.44
N HIS A 356 -8.73 -7.23 16.30
CA HIS A 356 -7.50 -6.63 15.76
C HIS A 356 -7.51 -5.09 15.62
N VAL A 357 -8.65 -4.42 15.71
CA VAL A 357 -8.85 -2.96 15.55
C VAL A 357 -8.46 -2.38 14.18
N ILE A 358 -7.41 -2.89 13.52
CA ILE A 358 -6.99 -2.55 12.15
C ILE A 358 -6.55 -3.87 11.48
N PRO A 359 -6.84 -4.09 10.19
CA PRO A 359 -6.29 -5.22 9.45
C PRO A 359 -4.76 -5.23 9.46
N VAL A 360 -4.21 -6.45 9.45
CA VAL A 360 -2.77 -6.70 9.32
C VAL A 360 -2.58 -7.93 8.45
N MET A 361 -1.65 -7.84 7.50
CA MET A 361 -1.27 -8.96 6.64
C MET A 361 -0.55 -10.05 7.43
N THR A 362 -0.97 -11.30 7.24
CA THR A 362 -0.30 -12.48 7.74
C THR A 362 0.50 -13.19 6.64
N GLU A 363 1.40 -14.09 7.02
CA GLU A 363 2.12 -14.94 6.07
C GLU A 363 1.18 -15.78 5.20
N SER A 364 0.07 -16.27 5.77
CA SER A 364 -0.94 -17.02 5.02
C SER A 364 -1.62 -16.13 3.98
N ASP A 365 -1.99 -14.90 4.36
CA ASP A 365 -2.61 -13.96 3.42
C ASP A 365 -1.67 -13.68 2.24
N ARG A 366 -0.39 -13.37 2.53
CA ARG A 366 0.65 -13.18 1.51
C ARG A 366 0.73 -14.39 0.57
N ASP A 367 0.80 -15.60 1.13
CA ASP A 367 0.96 -16.81 0.33
C ASP A 367 -0.25 -17.05 -0.58
N ASP A 368 -1.45 -16.75 -0.12
CA ASP A 368 -2.66 -16.86 -0.93
C ASP A 368 -2.74 -15.77 -2.01
N TYR A 369 -2.35 -14.53 -1.69
CA TYR A 369 -2.21 -13.45 -2.69
C TYR A 369 -1.25 -13.87 -3.80
N VAL A 370 -0.05 -14.35 -3.43
CA VAL A 370 0.98 -14.75 -4.39
C VAL A 370 0.47 -15.86 -5.31
N LYS A 371 -0.22 -16.89 -4.77
CA LYS A 371 -0.82 -17.96 -5.60
C LYS A 371 -1.83 -17.42 -6.61
N VAL A 372 -2.76 -16.56 -6.16
CA VAL A 372 -3.79 -15.99 -7.04
C VAL A 372 -3.14 -15.12 -8.12
N ILE A 373 -2.18 -14.27 -7.75
CA ILE A 373 -1.44 -13.40 -8.70
C ILE A 373 -0.73 -14.25 -9.75
N LEU A 374 0.09 -15.21 -9.34
CA LEU A 374 0.88 -16.05 -10.25
C LEU A 374 -0.02 -16.89 -11.17
N SER A 375 -1.13 -17.46 -10.67
CA SER A 375 -2.10 -18.14 -11.53
C SER A 375 -2.73 -17.18 -12.56
N SER A 376 -3.02 -15.95 -12.16
CA SER A 376 -3.69 -14.97 -13.00
C SER A 376 -2.77 -14.42 -14.09
N LEU A 377 -1.48 -14.18 -13.79
CA LEU A 377 -0.50 -13.71 -14.76
C LEU A 377 -0.38 -14.66 -15.96
N LYS A 378 -0.39 -15.99 -15.73
CA LYS A 378 -0.43 -17.00 -16.81
C LYS A 378 -1.63 -16.83 -17.71
N LYS A 379 -2.81 -16.64 -17.12
CA LYS A 379 -4.08 -16.49 -17.85
C LYS A 379 -4.17 -15.16 -18.61
N ILE A 380 -3.57 -14.09 -18.10
CA ILE A 380 -3.51 -12.79 -18.80
C ILE A 380 -2.55 -12.90 -19.99
N ALA A 381 -1.37 -13.47 -19.79
CA ALA A 381 -0.37 -13.65 -20.84
C ALA A 381 -0.88 -14.50 -22.01
N GLN A 382 -1.73 -15.52 -21.75
CA GLN A 382 -2.36 -16.33 -22.80
C GLN A 382 -3.39 -15.58 -23.66
N ARG A 383 -3.83 -14.39 -23.21
CA ARG A 383 -4.84 -13.55 -23.90
C ARG A 383 -4.21 -12.35 -24.61
N THR A 384 -2.92 -12.12 -24.38
CA THR A 384 -2.11 -11.06 -25.00
C THR A 384 -1.36 -11.66 -26.18
#